data_AF-A0A5P8Z051-F1
#
_entry.id   AF-A0A5P8Z051-F1
#
_cell.length_a   1.000
_cell.length_b   1.000
_cell.length_c   1.000
_cell.angle_alpha   90.00
_cell.angle_beta   90.00
_cell.angle_gamma   90.00
#
_symmetry.space_group_name_H-M   'P 1'
#
loop_
_entity.id
_entity.type
_entity.pdbx_description
1 polymer ?
#
loop_
_entity_poly.entity_id
_entity_poly.type
_entity_poly.pdbx_seq_one_letter_code
_entity_poly.pdbx_strand_id
1 'polypeptide(L)'
;MTAPFSGRFTIDTLDNETAPERRLWASVLLALIEDAVFGAPACLGTPGLRIVETRKAREYFLAPNDSLRAICELLGLDPVAVRDRVARQIEAAETPEVLISKPVRHSPRATPTRRRAKDAGGACGLSTDPRDRRGKALTPSPVFALGKTAEFRFFH
;
A
#
# COMPACT_ATOMS: atom_id res chain seq x y z
N MET A 1 -28.73 -14.98 13.61
CA MET A 1 -27.47 -15.22 14.35
C MET A 1 -26.35 -15.29 13.33
N THR A 2 -25.65 -14.19 13.10
CA THR A 2 -24.66 -14.03 12.03
C THR A 2 -23.27 -14.20 12.65
N ALA A 3 -22.53 -15.23 12.26
CA ALA A 3 -21.21 -15.48 12.81
C ALA A 3 -20.23 -14.36 12.38
N PRO A 4 -19.40 -13.82 13.30
CA PRO A 4 -18.39 -12.84 12.96
C PRO A 4 -17.31 -13.48 12.09
N PHE A 5 -17.06 -12.79 10.98
CA PHE A 5 -16.21 -13.12 9.84
C PHE A 5 -14.71 -13.06 10.22
N SER A 6 -14.25 -13.94 11.09
CA SER A 6 -12.84 -14.01 11.52
C SER A 6 -11.97 -14.91 10.63
N GLY A 7 -12.28 -14.98 9.34
CA GLY A 7 -11.43 -15.61 8.32
C GLY A 7 -10.25 -14.70 7.95
N ARG A 8 -9.41 -14.41 8.94
CA ARG A 8 -8.12 -13.76 8.76
C ARG A 8 -7.30 -14.71 7.88
N PHE A 9 -6.97 -14.30 6.66
CA PHE A 9 -5.94 -14.96 5.86
C PHE A 9 -4.62 -14.82 6.63
N THR A 10 -4.36 -15.71 7.58
CA THR A 10 -3.09 -15.78 8.29
C THR A 10 -2.11 -16.45 7.34
N ILE A 11 -1.31 -15.63 6.67
CA ILE A 11 -0.14 -16.03 5.88
C ILE A 11 1.02 -16.49 6.82
N ASP A 12 0.78 -16.55 8.13
CA ASP A 12 1.84 -16.53 9.13
C ASP A 12 2.42 -17.90 9.54
N THR A 13 1.94 -19.01 9.01
CA THR A 13 2.42 -20.32 9.47
C THR A 13 2.56 -21.29 8.32
N LEU A 14 3.74 -21.27 7.68
CA LEU A 14 4.64 -22.41 7.54
C LEU A 14 5.90 -21.91 6.78
N ASP A 15 7.01 -21.91 7.50
CA ASP A 15 8.40 -21.75 7.04
C ASP A 15 8.85 -20.33 6.63
N ASN A 16 9.47 -19.66 7.58
CA ASN A 16 10.08 -18.32 7.53
C ASN A 16 11.26 -18.18 6.54
N GLU A 17 11.45 -19.12 5.61
CA GLU A 17 12.36 -19.03 4.46
C GLU A 17 11.62 -19.10 3.10
N THR A 18 10.29 -19.05 3.08
CA THR A 18 9.56 -18.86 1.83
C THR A 18 10.07 -17.58 1.15
N ALA A 19 10.62 -17.76 -0.05
CA ALA A 19 11.45 -16.80 -0.77
C ALA A 19 10.97 -15.34 -0.63
N PRO A 20 11.87 -14.36 -0.50
CA PRO A 20 11.52 -12.92 -0.47
C PRO A 20 10.59 -12.53 -1.63
N GLU A 21 10.68 -13.27 -2.74
CA GLU A 21 9.78 -13.23 -3.88
C GLU A 21 8.30 -13.50 -3.53
N ARG A 22 7.96 -14.52 -2.74
CA ARG A 22 6.56 -14.81 -2.32
C ARG A 22 5.96 -13.64 -1.55
N ARG A 23 6.72 -13.05 -0.62
CA ARG A 23 6.26 -11.88 0.15
C ARG A 23 6.04 -10.68 -0.76
N LEU A 24 6.94 -10.46 -1.72
CA LEU A 24 6.79 -9.41 -2.73
C LEU A 24 5.52 -9.62 -3.55
N TRP A 25 5.31 -10.81 -4.10
CA TRP A 25 4.12 -11.10 -4.90
C TRP A 25 2.82 -11.04 -4.11
N ALA A 26 2.83 -11.44 -2.84
CA ALA A 26 1.67 -11.25 -1.96
C ALA A 26 1.36 -9.76 -1.78
N SER A 27 2.37 -8.92 -1.59
CA SER A 27 2.17 -7.46 -1.47
C SER A 27 1.65 -6.83 -2.77
N VAL A 28 2.15 -7.29 -3.92
CA VAL A 28 1.68 -6.84 -5.24
C VAL A 28 0.24 -7.24 -5.46
N LEU A 29 -0.14 -8.48 -5.13
CA LEU A 29 -1.51 -8.96 -5.25
C LEU A 29 -2.46 -8.16 -4.35
N LEU A 30 -2.07 -7.88 -3.11
CA LEU A 30 -2.85 -7.06 -2.19
C LEU A 30 -3.02 -5.63 -2.72
N ALA A 31 -1.96 -5.00 -3.22
CA ALA A 31 -2.04 -3.67 -3.80
C ALA A 31 -2.97 -3.62 -5.02
N LEU A 32 -2.93 -4.63 -5.90
CA LEU A 32 -3.85 -4.73 -7.04
C LEU A 32 -5.31 -4.89 -6.60
N ILE A 33 -5.56 -5.66 -5.54
CA ILE A 33 -6.91 -5.80 -4.97
C ILE A 33 -7.39 -4.46 -4.39
N GLU A 34 -6.53 -3.76 -3.66
CA GLU A 34 -6.85 -2.43 -3.12
C GLU A 34 -7.16 -1.44 -4.25
N ASP A 35 -6.36 -1.41 -5.31
CA ASP A 35 -6.57 -0.54 -6.47
C ASP A 35 -7.86 -0.86 -7.23
N ALA A 36 -8.25 -2.14 -7.31
CA ALA A 36 -9.49 -2.58 -7.96
C ALA A 36 -10.74 -2.24 -7.13
N VAL A 37 -10.67 -2.40 -5.80
CA VAL A 37 -11.80 -2.24 -4.87
C VAL A 37 -11.99 -0.78 -4.45
N PHE A 38 -10.93 -0.12 -4.00
CA PHE A 38 -10.96 1.25 -3.47
C PHE A 38 -10.61 2.32 -4.50
N GLY A 39 -10.01 1.92 -5.61
CA GLY A 39 -9.54 2.82 -6.65
C GLY A 39 -8.06 3.17 -6.49
N ALA A 40 -7.44 3.59 -7.58
CA ALA A 40 -6.01 3.81 -7.66
C ALA A 40 -5.58 4.97 -6.73
N PRO A 41 -4.39 4.90 -6.13
CA PRO A 41 -3.94 5.87 -5.14
C PRO A 41 -3.83 7.28 -5.72
N ALA A 42 -4.01 8.28 -4.86
CA ALA A 42 -3.95 9.69 -5.25
C ALA A 42 -2.56 10.11 -5.77
N CYS A 43 -1.50 9.35 -5.47
CA CYS A 43 -0.14 9.64 -5.94
C CYS A 43 0.06 9.39 -7.45
N LEU A 44 -0.83 8.65 -8.11
CA LEU A 44 -0.76 8.39 -9.56
C LEU A 44 -1.09 9.61 -10.45
N GLY A 45 -1.45 10.74 -9.84
CA GLY A 45 -1.62 12.01 -10.54
C GLY A 45 -3.08 12.35 -10.84
N THR A 46 -3.41 12.54 -12.11
CA THR A 46 -4.71 13.08 -12.52
C THR A 46 -5.86 12.08 -12.28
N PRO A 47 -7.08 12.57 -11.97
CA PRO A 47 -8.22 11.69 -11.73
C PRO A 47 -8.55 10.79 -12.94
N GLY A 48 -8.33 11.29 -14.16
CA GLY A 48 -8.50 10.50 -15.38
C GLY A 48 -7.58 9.28 -15.44
N LEU A 49 -6.30 9.44 -15.11
CA LEU A 49 -5.36 8.32 -15.05
C LEU A 49 -5.76 7.31 -13.97
N ARG A 50 -6.19 7.78 -12.81
CA ARG A 50 -6.66 6.91 -11.72
C ARG A 50 -7.87 6.07 -12.15
N ILE A 51 -8.83 6.65 -12.88
CA ILE A 51 -9.99 5.90 -13.40
C ILE A 51 -9.53 4.80 -14.35
N VAL A 52 -8.58 5.10 -15.25
CA VAL A 52 -8.05 4.13 -16.20
C VAL A 52 -7.32 2.99 -15.49
N GLU A 53 -6.46 3.29 -14.52
CA GLU A 53 -5.72 2.27 -13.78
C GLU A 53 -6.64 1.41 -12.90
N THR A 54 -7.66 1.99 -12.27
CA THR A 54 -8.68 1.21 -11.55
C THR A 54 -9.46 0.29 -12.48
N ARG A 55 -9.80 0.74 -13.69
CA ARG A 55 -10.47 -0.12 -14.68
C ARG A 55 -9.58 -1.29 -15.10
N LYS A 56 -8.29 -1.03 -15.39
CA LYS A 56 -7.32 -2.07 -15.71
C LYS A 56 -7.15 -3.08 -14.57
N ALA A 57 -7.08 -2.61 -13.32
CA ALA A 57 -7.00 -3.47 -12.15
C ALA A 57 -8.26 -4.36 -12.01
N ARG A 58 -9.46 -3.81 -12.23
CA ARG A 58 -10.71 -4.60 -12.24
C ARG A 58 -10.73 -5.63 -13.36
N GLU A 59 -10.37 -5.23 -14.58
CA GLU A 59 -10.31 -6.10 -15.74
C GLU A 59 -9.32 -7.26 -15.54
N TYR A 60 -8.18 -7.00 -14.89
CA TYR A 60 -7.20 -8.01 -14.55
C TYR A 60 -7.77 -9.17 -13.72
N PHE A 61 -8.69 -8.88 -12.79
CA PHE A 61 -9.36 -9.92 -12.00
C PHE A 61 -10.57 -10.52 -12.73
N LEU A 62 -11.34 -9.74 -13.48
CA LEU A 62 -12.55 -10.23 -14.14
C LEU A 62 -12.23 -11.13 -15.35
N ALA A 63 -11.14 -10.86 -16.07
CA ALA A 63 -10.69 -11.69 -17.17
C ALA A 63 -9.85 -12.89 -16.67
N PRO A 64 -10.00 -14.08 -17.27
CA PRO A 64 -9.10 -15.20 -16.99
C PRO A 64 -7.69 -14.86 -17.50
N ASN A 65 -6.72 -14.79 -16.59
CA ASN A 65 -5.34 -14.41 -16.90
C ASN A 65 -4.36 -15.47 -16.37
N ASP A 66 -3.41 -15.90 -17.22
CA ASP A 66 -2.38 -16.88 -16.85
C ASP A 66 -1.41 -16.33 -15.79
N SER A 67 -1.18 -15.02 -15.78
CA SER A 67 -0.31 -14.37 -14.78
C SER A 67 -0.90 -14.42 -13.37
N LEU A 68 -2.22 -14.24 -13.23
CA LEU A 68 -2.90 -14.36 -11.95
C LEU A 68 -2.78 -15.79 -11.43
N ARG A 69 -2.97 -16.78 -12.31
CA ARG A 69 -2.79 -18.19 -11.98
C ARG A 69 -1.39 -18.48 -11.47
N ALA A 70 -0.35 -18.02 -12.17
CA ALA A 70 1.05 -18.21 -11.75
C ALA A 70 1.33 -17.58 -10.37
N ILE A 71 0.82 -16.36 -10.11
CA ILE A 71 0.98 -15.69 -8.82
C ILE A 71 0.24 -16.44 -7.70
N CYS A 72 -0.99 -16.88 -7.96
CA CYS A 72 -1.77 -17.66 -6.99
C CYS A 72 -1.12 -19.01 -6.68
N GLU A 73 -0.63 -19.73 -7.70
CA GLU A 73 0.11 -21.00 -7.53
C GLU A 73 1.39 -20.78 -6.71
N LEU A 74 2.14 -19.70 -6.97
CA LEU A 74 3.32 -19.33 -6.20
C LEU A 74 3.01 -19.11 -4.71
N LEU A 75 1.84 -18.54 -4.41
CA LEU A 75 1.36 -18.26 -3.06
C LEU A 75 0.57 -19.42 -2.43
N GLY A 76 0.34 -20.52 -3.15
CA GLY A 76 -0.49 -21.64 -2.68
C GLY A 76 -1.98 -21.29 -2.54
N LEU A 77 -2.47 -20.33 -3.33
CA LEU A 77 -3.85 -19.88 -3.36
C LEU A 77 -4.59 -20.46 -4.56
N ASP A 78 -5.89 -20.70 -4.41
CA ASP A 78 -6.75 -21.06 -5.54
C ASP A 78 -7.09 -19.79 -6.35
N PRO A 79 -6.65 -19.68 -7.63
CA PRO A 79 -6.93 -18.51 -8.46
C PRO A 79 -8.42 -18.29 -8.69
N VAL A 80 -9.24 -19.34 -8.74
CA VAL A 80 -10.69 -19.22 -8.95
C VAL A 80 -11.35 -18.61 -7.71
N ALA A 81 -11.03 -19.12 -6.52
CA ALA A 81 -11.54 -18.57 -5.26
C ALA A 81 -11.12 -17.11 -5.04
N VAL A 82 -9.87 -16.74 -5.37
CA VAL A 82 -9.40 -15.35 -5.27
C VAL A 82 -10.19 -14.46 -6.21
N ARG A 83 -10.36 -14.88 -7.48
CA ARG A 83 -11.14 -14.12 -8.46
C ARG A 83 -12.58 -13.92 -8.02
N ASP A 84 -13.27 -14.99 -7.63
CA ASP A 84 -14.68 -14.91 -7.24
C ASP A 84 -14.88 -13.99 -6.04
N ARG A 85 -13.94 -14.02 -5.09
CA ARG A 85 -13.96 -13.13 -3.93
C ARG A 85 -13.77 -11.67 -4.33
N VAL A 86 -12.78 -11.38 -5.16
CA VAL A 86 -12.50 -10.01 -5.63
C VAL A 86 -13.62 -9.50 -6.52
N ALA A 87 -14.19 -10.34 -7.39
CA ALA A 87 -15.33 -9.99 -8.22
C ALA A 87 -16.54 -9.56 -7.39
N ARG A 88 -16.88 -10.29 -6.32
CA ARG A 88 -17.94 -9.89 -5.38
C ARG A 88 -17.65 -8.56 -4.68
N GLN A 89 -16.38 -8.29 -4.37
CA GLN A 89 -15.98 -7.01 -3.78
C GLN A 89 -16.08 -5.86 -4.79
N ILE A 90 -15.75 -6.11 -6.06
CA ILE A 90 -15.89 -5.14 -7.15
C ILE A 90 -17.37 -4.85 -7.43
N GLU A 91 -18.23 -5.87 -7.43
CA GLU A 91 -19.69 -5.70 -7.60
C GLU A 91 -20.32 -4.92 -6.44
N ALA A 92 -19.83 -5.13 -5.22
CA ALA A 92 -20.25 -4.36 -4.06
C ALA A 92 -19.67 -2.93 -4.05
N ALA A 93 -18.57 -2.71 -4.77
CA ALA A 93 -17.94 -1.40 -4.89
C ALA A 93 -18.65 -0.54 -5.94
N GLU A 94 -18.63 0.78 -5.73
CA GLU A 94 -19.19 1.73 -6.68
C GLU A 94 -18.36 1.81 -7.98
N THR A 95 -18.90 2.48 -9.00
CA THR A 95 -18.20 2.69 -10.26
C THR A 95 -16.92 3.52 -10.04
N PRO A 96 -15.86 3.30 -10.83
CA PRO A 96 -14.55 3.92 -10.58
C PRO A 96 -14.61 5.46 -10.64
N GLU A 97 -15.55 6.02 -11.39
CA GLU A 97 -15.79 7.46 -11.49
C GLU A 97 -16.26 8.03 -10.15
N VAL A 98 -17.17 7.34 -9.46
CA VAL A 98 -17.72 7.78 -8.17
C VAL A 98 -16.68 7.64 -7.06
N LEU A 99 -15.90 6.55 -7.08
CA LEU A 99 -14.84 6.32 -6.09
C LEU A 99 -13.79 7.43 -6.08
N ILE A 100 -13.37 7.88 -7.27
CA ILE A 100 -12.33 8.90 -7.42
C ILE A 100 -12.89 10.31 -7.21
N SER A 101 -14.17 10.54 -7.53
CA SER A 101 -14.83 11.84 -7.35
C SER A 101 -15.10 12.18 -5.90
N LYS A 102 -15.20 11.18 -5.02
CA LYS A 102 -15.34 11.43 -3.58
C LYS A 102 -14.04 12.05 -3.07
N PRO A 103 -14.06 13.34 -2.63
CA PRO A 103 -12.89 13.89 -1.98
C PRO A 103 -12.60 13.01 -0.78
N VAL A 104 -11.37 12.50 -0.68
CA VAL A 104 -10.90 11.83 0.52
C VAL A 104 -11.14 12.84 1.62
N ARG A 105 -12.14 12.58 2.46
CA ARG A 105 -12.38 13.39 3.64
C ARG A 105 -11.16 13.14 4.49
N HIS A 106 -10.15 13.98 4.30
CA HIS A 106 -9.15 14.21 5.31
C HIS A 106 -9.96 14.70 6.50
N SER A 107 -10.40 13.75 7.34
CA SER A 107 -10.79 14.05 8.70
C SER A 107 -9.70 15.00 9.17
N PRO A 108 -10.02 16.26 9.48
CA PRO A 108 -9.01 17.26 9.79
C PRO A 108 -8.20 16.61 10.89
N ARG A 109 -6.98 16.18 10.53
CA ARG A 109 -6.10 15.41 11.41
C ARG A 109 -6.00 16.32 12.61
N ALA A 110 -6.66 15.94 13.70
CA ALA A 110 -6.83 16.80 14.86
C ALA A 110 -5.42 17.23 15.23
N THR A 111 -5.03 18.42 14.80
CA THR A 111 -3.74 18.96 15.11
C THR A 111 -3.80 19.01 16.62
N PRO A 112 -2.94 18.29 17.34
CA PRO A 112 -2.89 18.43 18.78
C PRO A 112 -2.61 19.91 18.98
N THR A 113 -3.66 20.66 19.35
CA THR A 113 -3.54 22.05 19.71
C THR A 113 -2.57 22.00 20.86
N ARG A 114 -1.33 22.38 20.56
CA ARG A 114 -0.24 22.59 21.48
C ARG A 114 -0.79 23.59 22.48
N ARG A 115 -1.42 23.07 23.55
CA ARG A 115 -1.77 23.84 24.72
C ARG A 115 -0.44 24.34 25.21
N ARG A 116 -0.15 25.58 24.83
CA ARG A 116 0.93 26.39 25.38
C ARG A 116 0.75 26.29 26.88
N ALA A 117 1.71 25.61 27.50
CA ALA A 117 2.09 25.87 28.87
C ALA A 117 2.15 27.39 29.06
N LYS A 118 1.31 27.88 29.96
CA LYS A 118 1.45 29.20 30.54
C LYS A 118 1.09 29.06 32.01
N ASP A 119 2.11 29.31 32.85
CA ASP A 119 2.10 29.49 34.30
C ASP A 119 1.99 28.17 35.11
N ALA A 120 2.80 27.85 36.13
CA ALA A 120 3.90 28.49 36.85
C ALA A 120 4.78 27.35 37.44
N GLY A 121 6.10 27.47 37.48
CA GLY A 121 6.80 27.84 38.72
C GLY A 121 7.27 26.61 39.52
N GLY A 122 8.52 26.20 39.33
CA GLY A 122 9.14 25.13 40.14
C GLY A 122 10.58 24.87 39.73
N ALA A 123 11.52 25.66 40.28
CA ALA A 123 12.94 25.30 40.39
C ALA A 123 13.08 23.96 41.14
N CYS A 124 14.11 23.13 41.05
CA CYS A 124 15.56 23.34 40.94
C CYS A 124 16.17 22.03 40.41
N GLY A 125 17.37 22.07 39.80
CA GLY A 125 18.15 20.85 39.63
C GLY A 125 19.22 20.92 38.56
N LEU A 126 20.32 21.61 38.89
CA LEU A 126 21.59 21.57 38.17
C LEU A 126 22.06 20.11 37.96
N SER A 127 22.38 19.73 36.72
CA SER A 127 23.65 19.03 36.46
C SER A 127 23.98 19.14 34.98
N THR A 128 24.84 20.11 34.67
CA THR A 128 25.68 20.12 33.48
C THR A 128 26.74 19.03 33.63
N ASP A 129 26.69 18.00 32.79
CA ASP A 129 27.87 17.17 32.52
C ASP A 129 28.20 17.24 31.02
N PRO A 130 29.21 18.04 30.60
CA PRO A 130 29.58 18.21 29.21
C PRO A 130 30.89 17.47 28.93
N ARG A 131 30.90 16.13 28.95
CA ARG A 131 31.99 15.34 28.38
C ARG A 131 31.45 14.04 27.79
N ASP A 132 32.09 13.60 26.72
CA ASP A 132 31.92 12.33 26.02
C ASP A 132 30.70 12.29 25.05
N ARG A 133 30.81 12.09 23.73
CA ARG A 133 31.91 11.53 22.93
C ARG A 133 31.99 12.14 21.53
N ARG A 134 33.24 12.41 21.19
CA ARG A 134 33.82 12.38 19.85
C ARG A 134 33.26 11.25 18.99
N GLY A 135 32.99 11.60 17.73
CA GLY A 135 33.41 10.80 16.58
C GLY A 135 32.41 9.76 16.09
N LYS A 136 31.83 10.03 14.92
CA LYS A 136 32.21 9.30 13.70
C LYS A 136 31.68 10.04 12.48
N ALA A 137 32.63 10.45 11.64
CA ALA A 137 32.40 10.87 10.27
C ALA A 137 31.70 9.73 9.51
N LEU A 138 30.58 10.05 8.86
CA LEU A 138 30.04 9.22 7.79
C LEU A 138 30.33 9.96 6.48
N THR A 139 31.26 9.35 5.76
CA THR A 139 31.70 9.66 4.41
C THR A 139 30.53 9.65 3.42
N PRO A 140 30.56 10.48 2.36
CA PRO A 140 29.62 10.39 1.26
C PRO A 140 29.96 9.18 0.39
N SER A 141 29.02 8.24 0.27
CA SER A 141 29.10 7.20 -0.77
C SER A 141 28.49 7.71 -2.08
N PRO A 142 29.05 7.32 -3.24
CA PRO A 142 28.75 7.93 -4.52
C PRO A 142 27.86 7.05 -5.43
N VAL A 143 27.38 7.67 -6.51
CA VAL A 143 26.96 7.11 -7.81
C VAL A 143 25.78 6.13 -7.81
N PHE A 144 24.69 6.47 -8.51
CA PHE A 144 24.23 5.71 -9.68
C PHE A 144 23.37 6.59 -10.57
N ALA A 145 24.00 7.11 -11.62
CA ALA A 145 23.33 7.45 -12.85
C ALA A 145 22.83 6.16 -13.49
N LEU A 146 21.54 6.10 -13.82
CA LEU A 146 21.04 5.24 -14.87
C LEU A 146 19.82 5.91 -15.49
N GLY A 147 20.10 6.61 -16.59
CA GLY A 147 19.09 6.83 -17.59
C GLY A 147 18.68 5.49 -18.19
N LYS A 148 17.39 5.36 -18.50
CA LYS A 148 16.89 4.63 -19.66
C LYS A 148 15.46 5.07 -19.92
N THR A 149 15.33 5.92 -20.92
CA THR A 149 14.15 6.08 -21.75
C THR A 149 13.64 4.71 -22.20
N ALA A 150 12.39 4.38 -21.87
CA ALA A 150 11.65 3.33 -22.56
C ALA A 150 10.49 4.00 -23.31
N GLU A 151 10.65 4.10 -24.63
CA GLU A 151 9.55 4.30 -25.58
C GLU A 151 8.49 3.23 -25.31
N PHE A 152 7.30 3.64 -24.87
CA PHE A 152 6.11 2.81 -24.91
C PHE A 152 5.43 3.04 -26.26
N ARG A 153 5.69 2.14 -27.23
CA ARG A 153 4.89 2.03 -28.45
C ARG A 153 3.64 1.23 -28.14
N PHE A 154 2.49 1.90 -28.17
CA PHE A 154 1.18 1.27 -28.24
C PHE A 154 1.04 0.56 -29.59
N PHE A 155 0.77 -0.74 -29.55
CA PHE A 155 0.17 -1.46 -30.68
C PHE A 155 -1.36 -1.48 -30.51
N HIS A 156 -2.00 -1.60 -31.67
CA HIS A 156 -3.30 -1.08 -32.08
C HIS A 156 -4.53 -1.84 -31.55
#